data_AF-A0A3N5QKT2-F1
#
_entry.id   AF-A0A3N5QKT2-F1
#
_cell.length_a   1.000
_cell.length_b   1.000
_cell.length_c   1.000
_cell.angle_alpha   90.00
_cell.angle_beta   90.00
_cell.angle_gamma   90.00
#
_symmetry.space_group_name_H-M   'P 1'
#
loop_
_entity.id
_entity.type
_entity.pdbx_description
1 polymer ?
#
loop_
_entity_poly.entity_id
_entity_poly.type
_entity_poly.pdbx_seq_one_letter_code
_entity_poly.pdbx_strand_id
1 'polypeptide(L)'
;MKKSVQILLIIFILIPVLSSFPQVEFTGFGTTGILFFERPVAIGASQEVYFRGKLQADIKVNKEIEAQLDFRGSSDDENVVLREFSAKFEYWERMKIEIGNLKQPFGIEQMIKSEDLELVEESFINNRLSDFGYAGRSVSVMVSSEYKKKYKTFPFSYYISLFRNNSLTSGAYARLSYHNNDFIYSLNYSFQSIG
;
A
#
# COMPACT_ATOMS: atom_id res chain seq x y z
N MET A 1 -19.42 -46.88 -0.10
CA MET A 1 -19.50 -45.89 1.00
C MET A 1 -18.39 -44.84 0.99
N LYS A 2 -17.10 -45.16 0.85
CA LYS A 2 -16.00 -44.15 0.89
C LYS A 2 -16.08 -43.05 -0.19
N LYS A 3 -16.47 -43.40 -1.43
CA LYS A 3 -16.59 -42.42 -2.55
C LYS A 3 -17.73 -41.42 -2.35
N SER A 4 -18.84 -41.83 -1.73
CA SER A 4 -20.00 -40.99 -1.47
C SER A 4 -19.70 -39.89 -0.44
N VAL A 5 -18.88 -40.21 0.57
CA VAL A 5 -18.43 -39.26 1.60
C VAL A 5 -17.45 -38.23 1.02
N GLN A 6 -16.56 -38.64 0.11
CA GLN A 6 -15.63 -37.73 -0.57
C GLN A 6 -16.36 -36.73 -1.48
N ILE A 7 -17.38 -37.17 -2.21
CA ILE A 7 -18.20 -36.28 -3.05
C ILE A 7 -18.99 -35.29 -2.19
N LEU A 8 -19.55 -35.73 -1.06
CA LEU A 8 -20.26 -34.85 -0.13
C LEU A 8 -19.32 -33.78 0.47
N LEU A 9 -18.07 -34.15 0.79
CA LEU A 9 -17.07 -33.24 1.32
C LEU A 9 -16.65 -32.17 0.29
N ILE A 10 -16.47 -32.57 -0.98
CA ILE A 10 -16.16 -31.65 -2.08
C ILE A 10 -17.31 -30.67 -2.31
N ILE A 11 -18.55 -31.15 -2.26
CA ILE A 11 -19.75 -30.31 -2.38
C ILE A 11 -19.83 -29.32 -1.18
N PHE A 12 -19.54 -29.76 0.03
CA PHE A 12 -19.57 -28.90 1.23
C PHE A 12 -18.49 -27.82 1.22
N ILE A 13 -17.33 -28.08 0.59
CA ILE A 13 -16.25 -27.08 0.41
C ILE A 13 -16.57 -26.11 -0.73
N LEU A 14 -17.30 -26.54 -1.77
CA LEU A 14 -17.65 -25.70 -2.93
C LEU A 14 -18.89 -24.81 -2.73
N ILE A 15 -19.85 -25.20 -1.89
CA ILE A 15 -21.05 -24.40 -1.60
C ILE A 15 -20.76 -23.00 -1.02
N PRO A 16 -19.79 -22.81 -0.09
CA PRO A 16 -19.45 -21.46 0.37
C PRO A 16 -18.74 -20.60 -0.70
N VAL A 17 -18.19 -21.22 -1.76
CA VAL A 17 -17.55 -20.49 -2.88
C VAL A 17 -18.58 -19.90 -3.84
N LEU A 18 -19.78 -20.50 -3.95
CA LEU A 18 -20.83 -20.07 -4.87
C LEU A 18 -21.77 -18.98 -4.31
N SER A 19 -21.71 -18.72 -3.00
CA SER A 19 -22.67 -17.83 -2.31
C SER A 19 -22.10 -16.45 -1.93
N SER A 20 -20.83 -16.19 -2.22
CA SER A 20 -20.20 -14.88 -2.01
C SER A 20 -19.73 -14.34 -3.35
N PHE A 21 -20.59 -13.58 -4.05
CA PHE A 21 -20.10 -12.77 -5.16
C PHE A 21 -19.23 -11.67 -4.56
N PRO A 22 -17.92 -11.63 -4.88
CA PRO A 22 -17.09 -10.56 -4.37
C PRO A 22 -17.61 -9.23 -4.90
N GLN A 23 -17.76 -8.25 -4.00
CA GLN A 23 -18.10 -6.90 -4.39
C GLN A 23 -16.85 -6.26 -4.98
N VAL A 24 -16.92 -5.90 -6.26
CA VAL A 24 -15.83 -5.21 -6.96
C VAL A 24 -16.17 -3.73 -7.07
N GLU A 25 -15.28 -2.91 -6.54
CA GLU A 25 -15.36 -1.45 -6.59
C GLU A 25 -14.21 -0.93 -7.46
N PHE A 26 -14.55 -0.16 -8.48
CA PHE A 26 -13.56 0.47 -9.36
C PHE A 26 -13.47 1.95 -9.02
N THR A 27 -12.27 2.41 -8.71
CA THR A 27 -11.99 3.82 -8.45
C THR A 27 -10.82 4.28 -9.32
N GLY A 28 -10.68 5.58 -9.51
CA GLY A 28 -9.62 6.10 -10.36
C GLY A 28 -9.68 7.61 -10.50
N PHE A 29 -8.61 8.17 -11.07
CA PHE A 29 -8.57 9.59 -11.42
C PHE A 29 -7.77 9.79 -12.71
N GLY A 30 -8.03 10.92 -13.36
CA GLY A 30 -7.20 11.47 -14.42
C GLY A 30 -6.87 12.91 -14.07
N THR A 31 -5.60 13.29 -14.17
CA THR A 31 -5.14 14.66 -13.98
C THR A 31 -4.27 15.07 -15.16
N THR A 32 -4.36 16.34 -15.54
CA THR A 32 -3.50 16.95 -16.56
C THR A 32 -3.22 18.39 -16.16
N GLY A 33 -2.05 18.91 -16.54
CA GLY A 33 -1.68 20.27 -16.23
C GLY A 33 -0.37 20.68 -16.90
N ILE A 34 0.13 21.85 -16.52
CA ILE A 34 1.38 22.42 -16.99
C ILE A 34 2.26 22.72 -15.79
N LEU A 35 3.47 22.18 -15.78
CA LEU A 35 4.51 22.48 -14.80
C LEU A 35 5.41 23.59 -15.36
N PHE A 36 5.68 24.60 -14.56
CA PHE A 36 6.60 25.68 -14.89
C PHE A 36 7.88 25.51 -14.11
N PHE A 37 9.01 25.48 -14.82
CA PHE A 37 10.33 25.32 -14.23
C PHE A 37 11.16 26.58 -14.41
N GLU A 38 11.75 27.06 -13.32
CA GLU A 38 12.82 28.06 -13.38
C GLU A 38 14.15 27.34 -13.69
N ARG A 39 14.40 27.09 -14.98
CA ARG A 39 15.66 26.49 -15.46
C ARG A 39 16.20 27.19 -16.71
N PRO A 40 17.54 27.25 -16.90
CA PRO A 40 18.14 27.76 -18.12
C PRO A 40 17.66 26.98 -19.35
N VAL A 41 17.37 27.69 -20.45
CA VAL A 41 16.87 27.10 -21.72
C VAL A 41 17.81 26.01 -22.27
N ALA A 42 19.11 26.10 -21.95
CA ALA A 42 20.10 25.09 -22.34
C ALA A 42 19.86 23.70 -21.72
N ILE A 43 19.09 23.61 -20.63
CA ILE A 43 18.79 22.35 -19.90
C ILE A 43 17.44 21.77 -20.35
N GLY A 44 16.55 22.57 -20.94
CA GLY A 44 15.26 22.12 -21.45
C GLY A 44 14.21 23.23 -21.53
N ALA A 45 12.99 22.86 -21.94
CA ALA A 45 11.85 23.77 -21.96
C ALA A 45 11.51 24.25 -20.54
N SER A 46 11.09 25.51 -20.35
CA SER A 46 10.65 26.02 -19.04
C SER A 46 9.22 25.60 -18.67
N GLN A 47 8.55 24.84 -19.55
CA GLN A 47 7.18 24.39 -19.38
C GLN A 47 7.08 22.94 -19.84
N GLU A 48 6.41 22.09 -19.05
CA GLU A 48 6.10 20.72 -19.43
C GLU A 48 4.62 20.43 -19.18
N VAL A 49 3.96 19.82 -20.16
CA VAL A 49 2.59 19.33 -19.99
C VAL A 49 2.69 17.95 -19.36
N TYR A 50 1.95 17.73 -18.27
CA TYR A 50 1.89 16.42 -17.63
C TYR A 50 0.49 15.82 -17.71
N PHE A 51 0.44 14.49 -17.68
CA PHE A 51 -0.77 13.72 -17.46
C PHE A 51 -0.48 12.58 -16.48
N ARG A 52 -1.41 12.32 -15.54
CA ARG A 52 -1.35 11.17 -14.64
C ARG A 52 -2.71 10.51 -14.58
N GLY A 53 -2.71 9.18 -14.65
CA GLY A 53 -3.91 8.36 -14.56
C GLY A 53 -3.76 7.28 -13.50
N LYS A 54 -4.86 6.98 -12.81
CA LYS A 54 -4.97 5.87 -11.87
C LYS A 54 -6.23 5.07 -12.15
N LEU A 55 -6.10 3.74 -12.11
CA LEU A 55 -7.20 2.79 -12.08
C LEU A 55 -6.96 1.81 -10.93
N GLN A 56 -7.91 1.75 -10.01
CA GLN A 56 -7.87 0.87 -8.85
C GLN A 56 -9.12 -0.04 -8.84
N ALA A 57 -8.90 -1.31 -8.55
CA ALA A 57 -9.94 -2.30 -8.36
C ALA A 57 -9.82 -2.90 -6.96
N ASP A 58 -10.84 -2.67 -6.14
CA ASP A 58 -10.98 -3.22 -4.79
C ASP A 58 -11.99 -4.36 -4.82
N ILE A 59 -11.55 -5.55 -4.44
CA ILE A 59 -12.31 -6.80 -4.51
C ILE A 59 -12.56 -7.25 -3.07
N LYS A 60 -13.77 -6.98 -2.56
CA LYS A 60 -14.21 -7.42 -1.23
C LYS A 60 -14.81 -8.81 -1.34
N VAL A 61 -14.08 -9.82 -0.91
CA VAL A 61 -14.54 -11.21 -0.90
C VAL A 61 -15.53 -11.42 0.23
N ASN A 62 -15.22 -10.88 1.42
CA ASN A 62 -16.10 -10.85 2.59
C ASN A 62 -15.68 -9.70 3.52
N LYS A 63 -16.16 -9.69 4.78
CA LYS A 63 -15.81 -8.64 5.77
C LYS A 63 -14.36 -8.70 6.26
N GLU A 64 -13.68 -9.83 6.07
CA GLU A 64 -12.35 -10.11 6.60
C GLU A 64 -11.28 -10.12 5.49
N ILE A 65 -11.66 -10.30 4.23
CA ILE A 65 -10.75 -10.50 3.10
C ILE A 65 -11.06 -9.49 1.99
N GLU A 66 -10.05 -8.68 1.68
CA GLU A 66 -10.07 -7.69 0.62
C GLU A 66 -8.81 -7.83 -0.24
N ALA A 67 -8.96 -7.77 -1.57
CA ALA A 67 -7.84 -7.70 -2.49
C ALA A 67 -7.88 -6.37 -3.25
N GLN A 68 -6.71 -5.81 -3.55
CA GLN A 68 -6.58 -4.53 -4.22
C GLN A 68 -5.59 -4.64 -5.38
N LEU A 69 -5.92 -4.04 -6.51
CA LEU A 69 -5.05 -3.81 -7.66
C LEU A 69 -5.05 -2.31 -7.98
N ASP A 70 -3.88 -1.67 -8.04
CA ASP A 70 -3.70 -0.25 -8.39
C ASP A 70 -2.74 -0.15 -9.59
N PHE A 71 -3.28 0.31 -10.72
CA PHE A 71 -2.54 0.63 -11.93
C PHE A 71 -2.37 2.15 -12.04
N ARG A 72 -1.16 2.60 -12.34
CA ARG A 72 -0.88 4.02 -12.57
C ARG A 72 -0.08 4.22 -13.84
N GLY A 73 -0.34 5.33 -14.52
CA GLY A 73 0.46 5.79 -15.63
C GLY A 73 0.71 7.29 -15.54
N SER A 74 1.86 7.72 -16.05
CA SER A 74 2.28 9.12 -16.06
C SER A 74 2.88 9.46 -17.43
N SER A 75 2.87 10.75 -17.78
CA SER A 75 3.65 11.30 -18.90
C SER A 75 5.15 11.10 -18.73
N ASP A 76 5.60 11.10 -17.48
CA ASP A 76 7.02 11.20 -17.14
C ASP A 76 7.71 9.83 -17.31
N ASP A 77 6.98 8.75 -16.99
CA ASP A 77 7.49 7.38 -17.07
C ASP A 77 7.14 6.68 -18.40
N GLU A 78 6.28 7.30 -19.22
CA GLU A 78 5.74 6.77 -20.50
C GLU A 78 5.22 5.32 -20.42
N ASN A 79 4.79 4.88 -19.24
CA ASN A 79 4.38 3.51 -18.99
C ASN A 79 3.17 3.43 -18.06
N VAL A 80 2.55 2.24 -18.05
CA VAL A 80 1.53 1.88 -17.06
C VAL A 80 2.12 0.80 -16.18
N VAL A 81 2.13 1.05 -14.87
CA VAL A 81 2.70 0.16 -13.87
C VAL A 81 1.61 -0.37 -12.94
N LEU A 82 1.69 -1.65 -12.60
CA LEU A 82 0.97 -2.21 -11.46
C LEU A 82 1.68 -1.74 -10.18
N ARG A 83 1.24 -0.59 -9.65
CA ARG A 83 1.89 0.05 -8.50
C ARG A 83 1.59 -0.69 -7.20
N GLU A 84 0.37 -1.21 -7.03
CA GLU A 84 0.00 -2.01 -5.87
C GLU A 84 -0.77 -3.26 -6.31
N PHE A 85 -0.39 -4.39 -5.73
CA PHE A 85 -1.26 -5.53 -5.60
C PHE A 85 -1.18 -5.99 -4.16
N SER A 86 -2.31 -6.16 -3.49
CA SER A 86 -2.33 -6.56 -2.09
C SER A 86 -3.55 -7.43 -1.77
N ALA A 87 -3.38 -8.33 -0.82
CA ALA A 87 -4.44 -9.07 -0.16
C ALA A 87 -4.38 -8.75 1.33
N LYS A 88 -5.50 -8.28 1.87
CA LYS A 88 -5.67 -7.84 3.25
C LYS A 88 -6.60 -8.81 3.97
N PHE A 89 -6.17 -9.23 5.14
CA PHE A 89 -6.87 -10.15 6.02
C PHE A 89 -7.07 -9.47 7.37
N GLU A 90 -8.30 -9.06 7.68
CA GLU A 90 -8.71 -8.48 8.95
C GLU A 90 -9.28 -9.59 9.84
N TYR A 91 -8.38 -10.31 10.54
CA TYR A 91 -8.80 -11.37 11.47
C TYR A 91 -9.50 -10.78 12.70
N TRP A 92 -8.93 -9.73 13.30
CA TRP A 92 -9.50 -9.02 14.45
C TRP A 92 -9.39 -7.51 14.25
N GLU A 93 -10.25 -6.74 14.91
CA GLU A 93 -10.30 -5.26 14.90
C GLU A 93 -8.96 -4.54 15.20
N ARG A 94 -7.96 -5.28 15.70
CA ARG A 94 -6.64 -4.81 16.13
C ARG A 94 -5.48 -5.52 15.43
N MET A 95 -5.74 -6.41 14.47
CA MET A 95 -4.67 -7.10 13.76
C MET A 95 -5.09 -7.32 12.32
N LYS A 96 -4.41 -6.62 11.43
CA LYS A 96 -4.52 -6.78 9.99
C LYS A 96 -3.26 -7.44 9.47
N ILE A 97 -3.42 -8.36 8.54
CA ILE A 97 -2.31 -8.96 7.80
C ILE A 97 -2.47 -8.56 6.34
N GLU A 98 -1.44 -7.96 5.77
CA GLU A 98 -1.40 -7.55 4.36
C GLU A 98 -0.26 -8.27 3.66
N ILE A 99 -0.51 -8.75 2.45
CA ILE A 99 0.47 -9.48 1.64
C ILE A 99 0.43 -8.93 0.21
N GLY A 100 1.58 -8.61 -0.35
CA GLY A 100 1.69 -8.20 -1.76
C GLY A 100 2.76 -7.14 -1.96
N ASN A 101 2.66 -6.36 -3.04
CA ASN A 101 3.54 -5.21 -3.25
C ASN A 101 3.06 -4.01 -2.42
N LEU A 102 3.47 -3.95 -1.16
CA LEU A 102 3.00 -3.01 -0.16
C LEU A 102 3.92 -1.79 -0.05
N LYS A 103 3.36 -0.64 0.33
CA LYS A 103 4.14 0.54 0.69
C LYS A 103 4.89 0.27 2.00
N GLN A 104 6.15 0.67 2.07
CA GLN A 104 6.96 0.46 3.26
C GLN A 104 6.49 1.39 4.39
N PRO A 105 6.31 0.88 5.62
CA PRO A 105 5.72 1.64 6.70
C PRO A 105 6.75 2.53 7.41
N PHE A 106 7.38 3.45 6.68
CA PHE A 106 8.50 4.25 7.17
C PHE A 106 8.27 5.74 6.92
N GLY A 107 8.14 6.53 7.99
CA GLY A 107 7.88 7.97 7.89
C GLY A 107 6.39 8.32 7.66
N ILE A 108 5.98 9.54 8.04
CA ILE A 108 4.55 9.91 8.10
C ILE A 108 3.96 10.11 6.70
N GLU A 109 4.66 10.81 5.82
CA GLU A 109 4.24 11.08 4.45
C GLU A 109 4.07 9.80 3.63
N GLN A 110 4.90 8.80 3.92
CA GLN A 110 4.82 7.48 3.32
C GLN A 110 3.60 6.68 3.79
N MET A 111 2.99 7.02 4.93
CA MET A 111 1.72 6.39 5.34
C MET A 111 0.51 7.07 4.71
N ILE A 112 0.66 8.31 4.25
CA ILE A 112 -0.39 9.06 3.57
C ILE A 112 -0.44 8.58 2.11
N LYS A 113 -1.66 8.46 1.58
CA LYS A 113 -1.87 8.19 0.15
C LYS A 113 -1.38 9.40 -0.64
N SER A 114 -0.68 9.19 -1.75
CA SER A 114 -0.15 10.32 -2.53
C SER A 114 -1.25 11.27 -3.01
N GLU A 115 -2.49 10.79 -3.15
CA GLU A 115 -3.68 11.60 -3.50
C GLU A 115 -4.16 12.51 -2.38
N ASP A 116 -3.82 12.19 -1.12
CA ASP A 116 -4.20 12.94 0.07
C ASP A 116 -3.09 13.91 0.52
N LEU A 117 -2.01 14.02 -0.26
CA LEU A 117 -0.95 15.00 -0.02
C LEU A 117 -1.43 16.40 -0.41
N GLU A 118 -1.11 17.40 0.42
CA GLU A 118 -1.42 18.80 0.11
C GLU A 118 -0.60 19.32 -1.08
N LEU A 119 0.51 18.65 -1.40
CA LEU A 119 1.42 19.00 -2.49
C LEU A 119 1.30 17.99 -3.65
N VAL A 120 1.53 18.47 -4.87
CA VAL A 120 1.54 17.63 -6.10
C VAL A 120 2.69 16.63 -6.10
N GLU A 121 3.75 16.94 -5.37
CA GLU A 121 4.98 16.16 -5.25
C GLU A 121 5.26 15.80 -3.79
N GLU A 122 5.87 14.63 -3.61
CA GLU A 122 6.39 14.19 -2.32
C GLU A 122 7.58 15.05 -1.89
N SER A 123 7.76 15.21 -0.58
CA SER A 123 8.80 16.08 -0.03
C SER A 123 10.21 15.63 -0.42
N PHE A 124 11.15 16.58 -0.46
CA PHE A 124 12.56 16.30 -0.71
C PHE A 124 13.13 15.22 0.24
N ILE A 125 12.68 15.22 1.50
CA ILE A 125 13.11 14.23 2.49
C ILE A 125 12.60 12.84 2.09
N ASN A 126 11.34 12.72 1.67
CA ASN A 126 10.79 11.46 1.22
C ASN A 126 11.51 10.91 -0.02
N ASN A 127 11.75 11.77 -1.02
CA ASN A 127 12.54 11.40 -2.20
C ASN A 127 13.93 10.88 -1.80
N ARG A 128 14.60 11.60 -0.89
CA ARG A 128 15.92 11.19 -0.42
C ARG A 128 15.89 9.87 0.37
N LEU A 129 14.87 9.64 1.19
CA LEU A 129 14.66 8.37 1.88
C LEU A 129 14.35 7.23 0.90
N SER A 130 13.65 7.52 -0.19
CA SER A 130 13.40 6.57 -1.28
C SER A 130 14.70 6.12 -1.93
N ASP A 131 15.65 7.04 -2.18
CA ASP A 131 16.98 6.70 -2.71
C ASP A 131 17.72 5.70 -1.81
N PHE A 132 17.55 5.82 -0.49
CA PHE A 132 18.14 4.91 0.49
C PHE A 132 17.33 3.64 0.72
N GLY A 133 16.24 3.45 -0.04
CA GLY A 133 15.36 2.29 0.05
C GLY A 133 14.47 2.27 1.29
N TYR A 134 14.37 3.38 2.02
CA TYR A 134 13.51 3.56 3.19
C TYR A 134 12.11 4.07 2.82
N ALA A 135 11.93 4.56 1.61
CA ALA A 135 10.62 4.84 1.04
C ALA A 135 10.44 4.04 -0.25
N GLY A 136 9.20 3.71 -0.57
CA GLY A 136 8.86 2.92 -1.74
C GLY A 136 7.94 1.74 -1.44
N ARG A 137 7.95 0.76 -2.34
CA ARG A 137 7.11 -0.44 -2.26
C ARG A 137 7.92 -1.70 -2.48
N SER A 138 7.53 -2.77 -1.82
CA SER A 138 8.19 -4.08 -1.95
C SER A 138 7.20 -5.21 -1.77
N VAL A 139 7.52 -6.38 -2.33
CA VAL A 139 6.76 -7.60 -2.04
C VAL A 139 6.99 -7.95 -0.57
N SER A 140 5.93 -7.87 0.21
CA SER A 140 6.02 -7.87 1.67
C SER A 140 4.85 -8.62 2.30
N VAL A 141 5.10 -9.15 3.49
CA VAL A 141 4.08 -9.58 4.44
C VAL A 141 4.13 -8.62 5.62
N MET A 142 3.03 -7.93 5.87
CA MET A 142 2.91 -6.93 6.93
C MET A 142 1.83 -7.34 7.92
N VAL A 143 2.13 -7.20 9.20
CA VAL A 143 1.15 -7.25 10.29
C VAL A 143 1.05 -5.85 10.88
N SER A 144 -0.17 -5.33 10.97
CA SER A 144 -0.41 -3.97 11.42
C SER A 144 -1.61 -3.84 12.36
N SER A 145 -1.60 -2.76 13.13
CA SER A 145 -2.72 -2.32 13.94
C SER A 145 -2.73 -0.80 13.99
N GLU A 146 -3.90 -0.23 13.75
CA GLU A 146 -4.10 1.21 13.73
C GLU A 146 -4.94 1.64 14.92
N TYR A 147 -4.44 2.66 15.62
CA TYR A 147 -5.19 3.31 16.69
C TYR A 147 -6.47 3.92 16.14
N LYS A 148 -7.60 3.52 16.73
CA LYS A 148 -8.90 4.17 16.54
C LYS A 148 -9.30 4.81 17.86
N LYS A 149 -9.86 6.03 17.82
CA LYS A 149 -10.34 6.76 19.03
C LYS A 149 -11.29 5.93 19.91
N LYS A 150 -11.99 4.95 19.35
CA LYS A 150 -12.84 3.99 20.10
C LYS A 150 -12.06 3.07 21.05
N TYR A 151 -10.77 2.85 20.83
CA TYR A 151 -9.91 1.96 21.59
C TYR A 151 -9.13 2.68 22.70
N LYS A 152 -9.71 3.65 23.40
CA LYS A 152 -9.04 4.56 24.37
C LYS A 152 -7.98 3.93 25.30
N THR A 153 -8.07 2.63 25.58
CA THR A 153 -7.12 1.86 26.40
C THR A 153 -5.84 1.42 25.68
N PHE A 154 -5.76 1.52 24.36
CA PHE A 154 -4.60 1.13 23.55
C PHE A 154 -4.21 2.25 22.56
N PRO A 155 -3.51 3.30 23.02
CA PRO A 155 -3.14 4.47 22.22
C PRO A 155 -1.92 4.24 21.31
N PHE A 156 -1.79 3.04 20.74
CA PHE A 156 -0.65 2.65 19.93
C PHE A 156 -1.07 2.14 18.56
N SER A 157 -0.29 2.49 17.54
CA SER A 157 -0.31 1.85 16.23
C SER A 157 1.02 1.14 16.00
N TYR A 158 0.99 -0.01 15.35
CA TYR A 158 2.21 -0.73 14.98
C TYR A 158 2.12 -1.27 13.56
N TYR A 159 3.28 -1.36 12.92
CA TYR A 159 3.46 -1.95 11.59
C TYR A 159 4.74 -2.75 11.62
N ILE A 160 4.66 -4.05 11.35
CA ILE A 160 5.82 -4.94 11.26
C ILE A 160 5.74 -5.64 9.92
N SER A 161 6.77 -5.48 9.09
CA SER A 161 6.78 -5.96 7.72
C SER A 161 8.07 -6.71 7.44
N LEU A 162 7.95 -7.90 6.85
CA LEU A 162 9.08 -8.59 6.21
C LEU A 162 8.96 -8.37 4.71
N PHE A 163 10.06 -8.04 4.05
CA PHE A 163 10.02 -7.66 2.64
C PHE A 163 11.16 -8.26 1.81
N ARG A 164 10.91 -8.33 0.51
CA ARG A 164 11.91 -8.53 -0.53
C ARG A 164 11.67 -7.52 -1.64
N ASN A 165 12.71 -6.79 -2.04
CA ASN A 165 12.64 -5.83 -3.12
C ASN A 165 13.20 -6.40 -4.43
N ASN A 166 13.03 -5.65 -5.53
CA ASN A 166 13.50 -6.04 -6.86
C ASN A 166 15.03 -6.07 -6.99
N SER A 167 15.75 -5.42 -6.07
CA SER A 167 17.22 -5.38 -6.01
C SER A 167 17.82 -6.52 -5.18
N LEU A 168 17.08 -7.62 -4.98
CA LEU A 168 17.46 -8.80 -4.17
C LEU A 168 17.72 -8.50 -2.68
N THR A 169 17.43 -7.30 -2.22
CA THR A 169 17.48 -6.96 -0.80
C THR A 169 16.27 -7.54 -0.10
N SER A 170 16.51 -8.18 1.04
CA SER A 170 15.46 -8.65 1.94
C SER A 170 15.65 -8.01 3.31
N GLY A 171 14.58 -7.87 4.07
CA GLY A 171 14.67 -7.15 5.32
C GLY A 171 13.40 -7.11 6.12
N ALA A 172 13.44 -6.29 7.17
CA ALA A 172 12.33 -6.04 8.05
C ALA A 172 12.17 -4.54 8.31
N TYR A 173 10.92 -4.10 8.31
CA TYR A 173 10.51 -2.79 8.82
C TYR A 173 9.68 -2.97 10.08
N ALA A 174 9.94 -2.11 11.07
CA ALA A 174 9.11 -2.00 12.24
C ALA A 174 8.83 -0.52 12.51
N ARG A 175 7.56 -0.18 12.71
CA ARG A 175 7.14 1.15 13.14
C ARG A 175 6.20 1.02 14.32
N LEU A 176 6.44 1.85 15.32
CA LEU A 176 5.59 2.02 16.49
C LEU A 176 5.20 3.47 16.61
N SER A 177 3.91 3.74 16.80
CA SER A 177 3.41 5.11 16.99
C SER A 177 2.56 5.20 18.25
N TYR A 178 2.82 6.20 19.07
CA TYR A 178 2.03 6.54 20.26
C TYR A 178 1.17 7.77 19.96
N HIS A 179 -0.12 7.66 20.26
CA HIS A 179 -1.12 8.70 19.98
C HIS A 179 -1.54 9.38 21.28
N ASN A 180 -1.29 10.68 21.38
CA ASN A 180 -1.69 11.51 22.52
C ASN A 180 -2.45 12.75 22.02
N ASN A 181 -3.78 12.67 22.00
CA ASN A 181 -4.67 13.68 21.43
C ASN A 181 -4.28 14.01 19.98
N ASP A 182 -3.79 15.22 19.73
CA ASP A 182 -3.39 15.69 18.41
C ASP A 182 -1.92 15.40 18.08
N PHE A 183 -1.14 14.90 19.05
CA PHE A 183 0.26 14.56 18.87
C PHE A 183 0.45 13.07 18.60
N ILE A 184 1.27 12.76 17.60
CA ILE A 184 1.66 11.40 17.25
C ILE A 184 3.19 11.32 17.30
N TYR A 185 3.70 10.42 18.14
CA TYR A 185 5.14 10.15 18.26
C TYR A 185 5.43 8.81 17.60
N SER A 186 6.28 8.78 16.58
CA SER A 186 6.60 7.56 15.85
C SER A 186 8.09 7.21 15.96
N LEU A 187 8.38 5.93 16.20
CA LEU A 187 9.70 5.33 16.07
C LEU A 187 9.68 4.38 14.87
N ASN A 188 10.70 4.47 14.01
CA ASN A 188 10.86 3.60 12.84
C ASN A 188 12.19 2.87 12.96
N TYR A 189 12.18 1.59 12.61
CA TYR A 189 13.35 0.73 12.51
C TYR A 189 13.32 -0.02 11.18
N SER A 190 14.49 -0.16 10.58
CA SER A 190 14.68 -0.81 9.29
C SER A 190 15.94 -1.65 9.34
N PHE A 191 15.82 -2.90 8.96
CA PHE A 191 16.94 -3.80 8.77
C PHE A 191 16.92 -4.29 7.32
N GLN A 192 18.06 -4.21 6.64
CA GLN A 192 18.19 -4.63 5.26
C GLN A 192 19.44 -5.51 5.12
N SER A 193 19.28 -6.62 4.40
CA SER A 193 20.36 -7.53 4.04
C SER A 193 20.35 -7.73 2.53
N ILE A 194 21.54 -7.61 1.92
CA ILE A 194 21.77 -7.97 0.53
C ILE A 194 21.96 -9.50 0.51
N GLY A 195 21.17 -10.19 -0.31
CA GLY A 195 21.26 -11.64 -0.54
C GLY A 195 21.92 -11.96 -1.86
#